data_AF-A0A937Z8B5-F1
#
_entry.id   AF-A0A937Z8B5-F1
#
_cell.length_a   1.000
_cell.length_b   1.000
_cell.length_c   1.000
_cell.angle_alpha   90.00
_cell.angle_beta   90.00
_cell.angle_gamma   90.00
#
_symmetry.space_group_name_H-M   'P 1'
#
loop_
_entity.id
_entity.type
_entity.pdbx_description
1 polymer ?
#
loop_
_entity_poly.entity_id
_entity_poly.type
_entity_poly.pdbx_seq_one_letter_code
_entity_poly.pdbx_strand_id
1 'polypeptide(L)'
;PHHLNIADGRPILRSLSRYHGKPGHGASVEFRIKEGPITMLSLGVTANGRLKFVIAEGESVSGPVPPTGNTNTHGKFGPDVRTFLKRWVAEGPTHHFALGVGHHAGTLRKIADALGLEAAVVTP
;
A
#
# COMPACT_ATOMS: atom_id res chain seq x y z
N PRO A 1 -3.62 8.42 -2.06
CA PRO A 1 -3.82 8.69 -3.51
C PRO A 1 -3.24 7.51 -4.30
N HIS A 2 -3.85 7.14 -5.43
CA HIS A 2 -3.42 5.98 -6.23
C HIS A 2 -3.10 6.38 -7.66
N HIS A 3 -2.15 5.67 -8.27
CA HIS A 3 -1.79 5.86 -9.68
C HIS A 3 -2.69 5.00 -10.58
N LEU A 4 -3.22 5.52 -11.68
CA LEU A 4 -4.15 4.76 -12.53
C LEU A 4 -3.52 3.54 -13.23
N ASN A 5 -2.21 3.58 -13.50
CA ASN A 5 -1.49 2.46 -14.13
C ASN A 5 -1.50 1.15 -13.32
N ILE A 6 -1.81 1.20 -12.02
CA ILE A 6 -1.95 -0.01 -11.18
C ILE A 6 -3.40 -0.52 -11.12
N ALA A 7 -4.33 0.12 -11.83
CA ALA A 7 -5.72 -0.29 -11.84
C ALA A 7 -5.95 -1.62 -12.55
N ASP A 8 -6.86 -2.41 -11.99
CA ASP A 8 -7.48 -3.56 -12.60
C ASP A 8 -8.66 -3.09 -13.46
N GLY A 9 -8.48 -3.14 -14.78
CA GLY A 9 -9.46 -2.65 -15.74
C GLY A 9 -9.59 -1.12 -15.79
N ARG A 10 -10.73 -0.66 -16.34
CA ARG A 10 -11.02 0.77 -16.53
C ARG A 10 -11.56 1.38 -15.23
N PRO A 11 -10.96 2.47 -14.71
CA PRO A 11 -11.49 3.17 -13.55
C PRO A 11 -12.91 3.69 -13.78
N ILE A 12 -13.71 3.69 -12.72
CA ILE A 12 -15.10 4.14 -12.70
C ILE A 12 -15.15 5.56 -12.12
N LEU A 13 -15.84 6.47 -12.80
CA LEU A 13 -16.16 7.78 -12.24
C LEU A 13 -17.46 7.70 -11.43
N ARG A 14 -17.40 8.13 -10.18
CA ARG A 14 -18.55 8.20 -9.25
C ARG A 14 -18.85 9.65 -8.92
N SER A 15 -20.10 10.07 -9.11
CA SER A 15 -20.58 11.37 -8.61
C SER A 15 -20.94 11.26 -7.14
N LEU A 16 -20.06 11.75 -6.27
CA LEU A 16 -20.27 11.76 -4.83
C LEU A 16 -21.12 12.96 -4.42
N SER A 17 -22.20 12.70 -3.67
CA SER A 17 -23.04 13.74 -3.07
C SER A 17 -22.34 14.49 -1.94
N ARG A 18 -21.35 13.85 -1.29
CA ARG A 18 -20.43 14.46 -0.33
C ARG A 18 -19.05 13.83 -0.43
N TYR A 19 -18.01 14.65 -0.34
CA TYR A 19 -16.65 14.14 -0.17
C TYR A 19 -16.41 13.59 1.24
N HIS A 20 -15.60 12.54 1.35
CA HIS A 20 -15.23 11.98 2.64
C HIS A 20 -14.26 12.92 3.37
N GLY A 21 -14.66 13.46 4.51
CA GLY A 21 -13.82 14.33 5.35
C GLY A 21 -13.61 15.75 4.82
N LYS A 22 -14.36 16.19 3.80
CA LYS A 22 -14.30 17.56 3.25
C LYS A 22 -15.69 18.07 2.86
N PRO A 23 -15.97 19.39 2.97
CA PRO A 23 -17.19 19.96 2.42
C PRO A 23 -17.18 19.88 0.88
N GLY A 24 -18.38 19.79 0.28
CA GLY A 24 -18.57 19.75 -1.19
C GLY A 24 -18.97 18.39 -1.75
N HIS A 25 -19.17 18.36 -3.06
CA HIS A 25 -19.62 17.22 -3.87
C HIS A 25 -18.88 17.18 -5.21
N GLY A 26 -18.91 16.04 -5.92
CA GLY A 26 -18.36 15.94 -7.28
C GLY A 26 -17.76 14.57 -7.60
N ALA A 27 -16.91 14.52 -8.63
CA ALA A 27 -16.41 13.27 -9.19
C ALA A 27 -15.32 12.63 -8.32
N SER A 28 -15.39 11.31 -8.18
CA SER A 28 -14.35 10.48 -7.58
C SER A 28 -13.99 9.32 -8.52
N VAL A 29 -12.74 8.87 -8.43
CA VAL A 29 -12.20 7.80 -9.27
C VAL A 29 -12.11 6.53 -8.44
N GLU A 30 -12.92 5.54 -8.79
CA GLU A 30 -13.02 4.24 -8.13
C GLU A 30 -12.38 3.15 -9.01
N PHE A 31 -11.48 2.36 -8.44
CA PHE A 31 -10.91 1.19 -9.10
C PHE A 31 -10.36 0.21 -8.07
N ARG A 32 -9.96 -0.98 -8.54
CA ARG A 32 -9.21 -1.96 -7.75
C ARG A 32 -7.79 -2.04 -8.25
N ILE A 33 -6.85 -2.45 -7.41
CA ILE A 33 -5.49 -2.71 -7.87
C ILE A 33 -5.46 -4.05 -8.61
N LYS A 34 -4.65 -4.17 -9.67
CA LYS A 34 -4.40 -5.43 -10.39
C LYS A 34 -4.21 -6.58 -9.41
N GLU A 35 -4.90 -7.69 -9.65
CA GLU A 35 -4.74 -8.90 -8.85
C GLU A 35 -3.33 -9.48 -9.04
N GLY A 36 -2.88 -10.21 -8.02
CA GLY A 36 -1.56 -10.82 -7.98
C GLY A 36 -0.57 -10.08 -7.08
N PRO A 37 0.74 -10.26 -7.30
CA PRO A 37 1.79 -9.78 -6.41
C PRO A 37 1.73 -8.27 -6.16
N ILE A 38 1.89 -7.85 -4.90
CA ILE A 38 2.00 -6.45 -4.49
C ILE A 38 3.12 -6.26 -3.46
N THR A 39 3.71 -5.06 -3.46
CA THR A 39 4.71 -4.63 -2.46
C THR A 39 4.26 -3.35 -1.78
N MET A 40 4.33 -3.33 -0.46
CA MET A 40 4.20 -2.14 0.39
C MET A 40 5.59 -1.62 0.77
N LEU A 41 5.76 -0.30 0.68
CA LEU A 41 6.92 0.41 1.20
C LEU A 41 6.45 1.59 2.06
N SER A 42 6.79 1.54 3.35
CA SER A 42 6.72 2.69 4.24
C SER A 42 8.12 3.28 4.42
N LEU A 43 8.18 4.61 4.44
CA LEU A 43 9.38 5.39 4.73
C LEU A 43 9.13 6.16 6.03
N GLY A 44 9.90 5.84 7.06
CA GLY A 44 9.82 6.48 8.37
C GLY A 44 11.13 7.12 8.79
N VAL A 45 11.12 7.73 9.97
CA VAL A 45 12.31 8.31 10.62
C VAL A 45 12.54 7.56 11.94
N THR A 46 13.76 7.10 12.16
CA THR A 46 14.19 6.43 13.40
C THR A 46 14.40 7.45 14.54
N ALA A 47 14.56 6.95 15.78
CA ALA A 47 14.80 7.81 16.94
C ALA A 47 16.04 8.70 16.83
N ASN A 48 17.05 8.30 16.04
CA ASN A 48 18.26 9.09 15.77
C ASN A 48 18.16 9.96 14.49
N GLY A 49 16.96 10.15 13.94
CA GLY A 49 16.72 11.05 12.82
C GLY A 49 17.10 10.49 11.44
N ARG A 50 17.38 9.19 11.32
CA ARG A 50 17.73 8.54 10.04
C ARG A 50 16.47 8.01 9.36
N LEU A 51 16.49 7.96 8.03
CA LEU A 51 15.42 7.30 7.27
C LEU A 51 15.52 5.77 7.40
N LYS A 52 14.36 5.11 7.45
CA LYS A 52 14.22 3.66 7.45
C LYS A 52 13.13 3.20 6.49
N PHE A 53 13.39 2.12 5.77
CA PHE A 53 12.40 1.44 4.93
C PHE A 53 11.73 0.31 5.72
N VAL A 54 10.41 0.21 5.65
CA VAL A 54 9.64 -0.95 6.09
C VAL A 54 8.91 -1.51 4.88
N ILE A 55 9.20 -2.76 4.54
CA ILE A 55 8.81 -3.41 3.29
C ILE A 55 7.98 -4.66 3.60
N ALA A 56 6.89 -4.85 2.87
CA ALA A 56 6.09 -6.07 2.93
C ALA A 56 5.63 -6.48 1.54
N GLU A 57 5.52 -7.78 1.31
CA GLU A 57 5.01 -8.37 0.08
C GLU A 57 3.79 -9.23 0.35
N GLY A 58 2.84 -9.16 -0.56
CA GLY A 58 1.60 -9.91 -0.47
C GLY A 58 0.97 -10.05 -1.83
N GLU A 59 -0.34 -10.27 -1.83
CA GLU A 59 -1.15 -10.39 -3.03
C GLU A 59 -2.38 -9.51 -2.95
N SER A 60 -2.67 -8.79 -4.03
CA SER A 60 -3.98 -8.21 -4.29
C SER A 60 -4.90 -9.35 -4.76
N VAL A 61 -5.99 -9.60 -4.04
CA VAL A 61 -6.90 -10.71 -4.34
C VAL A 61 -8.29 -10.23 -4.74
N SER A 62 -8.99 -11.09 -5.49
CA SER A 62 -10.38 -10.88 -5.85
C SER A 62 -11.29 -10.86 -4.61
N GLY A 63 -12.46 -10.24 -4.72
CA GLY A 63 -13.46 -10.19 -3.64
C GLY A 63 -14.18 -8.84 -3.56
N PRO A 64 -15.42 -8.76 -3.06
CA PRO A 64 -16.24 -7.55 -3.14
C PRO A 64 -15.58 -6.34 -2.45
N VAL A 65 -15.63 -5.16 -3.06
CA VAL A 65 -15.16 -3.90 -2.45
C VAL A 65 -16.32 -2.92 -2.27
N PRO A 66 -16.34 -2.12 -1.18
CA PRO A 66 -17.41 -1.15 -0.94
C PRO A 66 -17.47 -0.07 -2.04
N PRO A 67 -18.65 0.24 -2.62
CA PRO A 67 -18.81 1.25 -3.67
C PRO A 67 -18.81 2.67 -3.06
N THR A 68 -17.68 3.07 -2.52
CA THR A 68 -17.49 4.32 -1.77
C THR A 68 -16.93 5.46 -2.62
N GLY A 69 -16.67 5.22 -3.91
CA GLY A 69 -15.98 6.16 -4.78
C GLY A 69 -14.46 6.17 -4.61
N ASN A 70 -13.92 5.32 -3.74
CA ASN A 70 -12.48 5.24 -3.48
C ASN A 70 -11.88 3.95 -4.03
N THR A 71 -10.59 4.01 -4.38
CA THR A 71 -9.81 2.81 -4.69
C THR A 71 -9.74 1.89 -3.48
N ASN A 72 -10.17 0.64 -3.65
CA ASN A 72 -10.12 -0.40 -2.63
C ASN A 72 -9.66 -1.72 -3.27
N THR A 73 -8.82 -2.47 -2.57
CA THR A 73 -8.46 -3.85 -2.94
C THR A 73 -8.32 -4.70 -1.67
N HIS A 74 -8.43 -6.02 -1.81
CA HIS A 74 -8.12 -6.95 -0.74
C HIS A 74 -6.64 -7.29 -0.79
N GLY A 75 -5.90 -6.95 0.25
CA GLY A 75 -4.50 -7.34 0.40
C GLY A 75 -4.38 -8.58 1.29
N LYS A 76 -3.74 -9.63 0.79
CA LYS A 76 -3.41 -10.84 1.55
C LYS A 76 -1.91 -10.89 1.80
N PHE A 77 -1.51 -10.93 3.06
CA PHE A 77 -0.11 -10.95 3.49
C PHE A 77 0.15 -12.17 4.37
N GLY A 78 1.27 -12.84 4.11
CA GLY A 78 1.65 -14.05 4.84
C GLY A 78 2.34 -13.76 6.19
N PRO A 79 2.46 -14.79 7.06
CA PRO A 79 1.75 -16.07 6.99
C PRO A 79 0.25 -15.93 7.29
N ASP A 80 -0.13 -14.91 8.06
CA ASP A 80 -1.50 -14.54 8.36
C ASP A 80 -1.58 -13.05 8.71
N VAL A 81 -2.78 -12.46 8.66
CA VAL A 81 -2.98 -11.02 8.88
C VAL A 81 -2.51 -10.54 10.25
N ARG A 82 -2.67 -11.35 11.31
CA ARG A 82 -2.27 -10.97 12.67
C ARG A 82 -0.76 -10.96 12.79
N THR A 83 -0.08 -11.98 12.27
CA THR A 83 1.38 -12.07 12.29
C THR A 83 2.00 -10.98 11.42
N PHE A 84 1.46 -10.75 10.22
CA PHE A 84 1.87 -9.66 9.34
C PHE A 84 1.75 -8.31 10.05
N LEU A 85 0.57 -7.96 10.58
CA LEU A 85 0.36 -6.67 11.23
C LEU A 85 1.24 -6.47 12.46
N LYS A 86 1.48 -7.52 13.25
CA LYS A 86 2.42 -7.45 14.38
C LYS A 86 3.84 -7.11 13.93
N ARG A 87 4.35 -7.79 12.90
CA ARG A 87 5.69 -7.54 12.37
C ARG A 87 5.78 -6.17 11.71
N TRP A 88 4.79 -5.80 10.89
CA TRP A 88 4.71 -4.49 10.26
C TRP A 88 4.74 -3.38 11.30
N VAL A 89 3.84 -3.40 12.29
CA VAL A 89 3.75 -2.33 13.32
C VAL A 89 4.97 -2.30 14.24
N ALA A 90 5.61 -3.45 14.53
CA ALA A 90 6.82 -3.49 15.34
C ALA A 90 7.99 -2.68 14.74
N GLU A 91 8.03 -2.55 13.41
CA GLU A 91 9.06 -1.76 12.70
C GLU A 91 8.78 -0.25 12.65
N GLY A 92 7.65 0.21 13.23
CA GLY A 92 7.27 1.62 13.29
C GLY A 92 6.93 2.30 11.95
N PRO A 93 6.11 1.69 11.07
CA PRO A 93 5.75 2.25 9.78
C PRO A 93 4.80 3.43 9.93
N THR A 94 4.78 4.29 8.91
CA THR A 94 3.79 5.33 8.74
C THR A 94 2.44 4.76 8.28
N HIS A 95 1.34 5.47 8.59
CA HIS A 95 0.01 5.10 8.08
C HIS A 95 -0.12 5.31 6.56
N HIS A 96 0.69 6.20 5.98
CA HIS A 96 0.85 6.34 4.53
C HIS A 96 1.99 5.44 4.05
N PHE A 97 1.78 4.70 2.97
CA PHE A 97 2.81 3.88 2.34
C PHE A 97 2.59 3.86 0.82
N ALA A 98 3.66 3.58 0.08
CA ALA A 98 3.55 3.25 -1.33
C ALA A 98 3.10 1.79 -1.48
N LEU A 99 2.15 1.56 -2.38
CA LEU A 99 1.68 0.23 -2.74
C LEU A 99 1.87 0.04 -4.24
N GLY A 100 2.74 -0.89 -4.62
CA GLY A 100 3.09 -1.20 -6.01
C GLY A 100 2.66 -2.59 -6.43
N VAL A 101 2.47 -2.80 -7.74
CA VAL A 101 2.22 -4.11 -8.34
C VAL A 101 3.55 -4.81 -8.62
N GLY A 102 3.63 -6.10 -8.32
CA GLY A 102 4.84 -6.92 -8.36
C GLY A 102 5.45 -7.15 -6.98
N HIS A 103 6.37 -8.10 -6.90
CA HIS A 103 7.26 -8.29 -5.75
C HIS A 103 8.59 -7.61 -6.02
N HIS A 104 8.86 -6.52 -5.28
CA HIS A 104 10.00 -5.63 -5.44
C HIS A 104 10.88 -5.53 -4.19
N ALA A 105 10.62 -6.30 -3.13
CA ALA A 105 11.34 -6.19 -1.86
C ALA A 105 12.86 -6.34 -2.02
N GLY A 106 13.31 -7.26 -2.88
CA GLY A 106 14.73 -7.43 -3.18
C GLY A 106 15.35 -6.20 -3.85
N THR A 107 14.63 -5.54 -4.77
CA THR A 107 15.09 -4.30 -5.40
C THR A 107 15.10 -3.14 -4.41
N LEU A 108 14.04 -2.99 -3.61
CA LEU A 108 13.95 -1.96 -2.58
C LEU A 108 15.02 -2.11 -1.50
N ARG A 109 15.37 -3.34 -1.14
CA ARG A 109 16.48 -3.66 -0.25
C ARG A 109 17.80 -3.16 -0.81
N LYS A 110 18.11 -3.49 -2.07
CA LYS A 110 19.34 -3.02 -2.75
C LYS A 110 19.41 -1.49 -2.82
N ILE A 111 18.27 -0.83 -3.03
CA ILE A 111 18.20 0.65 -3.01
C ILE A 111 18.50 1.18 -1.61
N ALA A 112 17.90 0.59 -0.57
CA ALA A 112 18.19 0.98 0.82
C ALA A 112 19.68 0.81 1.13
N ASP A 113 20.28 -0.32 0.74
CA ASP A 113 21.70 -0.59 0.94
C ASP A 113 22.58 0.44 0.22
N ALA A 114 22.27 0.76 -1.04
CA ALA A 114 23.00 1.78 -1.82
C ALA A 114 22.88 3.19 -1.23
N LEU A 115 21.79 3.49 -0.54
CA LEU A 115 21.55 4.75 0.18
C LEU A 115 22.05 4.73 1.63
N GLY A 116 22.61 3.60 2.10
CA GLY A 116 23.03 3.42 3.49
C GLY A 116 21.87 3.49 4.49
N LEU A 117 20.66 3.11 4.09
CA LEU A 117 19.45 3.15 4.92
C LEU A 117 19.19 1.81 5.60
N GLU A 118 18.63 1.86 6.80
CA GLU A 118 18.06 0.67 7.41
C GLU A 118 16.82 0.23 6.63
N ALA A 119 16.67 -1.08 6.42
CA ALA A 119 15.47 -1.65 5.82
C ALA A 119 15.01 -2.88 6.61
N ALA A 120 13.70 -3.06 6.75
CA ALA A 120 13.08 -4.25 7.32
C ALA A 120 12.12 -4.86 6.29
N VAL A 121 12.23 -6.16 6.01
CA VAL A 121 11.25 -6.92 5.21
C VAL A 121 10.48 -7.78 6.21
N VAL A 122 9.17 -7.57 6.33
CA VAL A 122 8.37 -8.14 7.42
C VAL A 122 7.49 -9.33 7.01
N THR A 123 7.51 -9.68 5.72
CA THR A 123 6.82 -10.83 5.14
C THR A 123 7.84 -11.89 4.73
N PRO A 124 7.42 -13.17 4.63
CA PRO A 124 8.29 -14.26 4.16
C PRO A 124 8.84 -14.03 2.74
#